data_AF-A0A840Y904-F1
#
_entry.id   AF-A0A840Y904-F1
#
_cell.length_a   1.000
_cell.length_b   1.000
_cell.length_c   1.000
_cell.angle_alpha   90.00
_cell.angle_beta   90.00
_cell.angle_gamma   90.00
#
_symmetry.space_group_name_H-M   'P 1'
#
loop_
_entity.id
_entity.type
_entity.pdbx_description
1 polymer ?
#
loop_
_entity_poly.entity_id
_entity_poly.type
_entity_poly.pdbx_seq_one_letter_code
_entity_poly.pdbx_strand_id
1 'polypeptide(L)'
;MQEGASLTSFAASIDVSRATINVWMNEHPEFLEAANAGKAKCAAWWEKVGRNIALGGGGPGASTLAVFGMKNMGKDDWSDSTQVDHRSSDGSMTPKAPVYNITDT
;
A
#
# COMPACT_ATOMS: atom_id res chain seq x y z
N MET A 1 -18.34 -2.79 0.67
CA MET A 1 -17.05 -2.34 0.06
C MET A 1 -17.02 -2.44 -1.47
N GLN A 2 -18.04 -3.01 -2.14
CA GLN A 2 -18.03 -3.20 -3.60
C GLN A 2 -17.97 -1.90 -4.44
N GLU A 3 -18.25 -0.75 -3.82
CA GLU A 3 -18.23 0.57 -4.46
C GLU A 3 -16.95 1.35 -4.16
N GLY A 4 -15.81 0.67 -4.01
CA GLY A 4 -14.52 1.34 -3.74
C GLY A 4 -14.33 1.79 -2.29
N ALA A 5 -15.26 1.47 -1.39
CA ALA A 5 -15.22 1.88 0.00
C ALA A 5 -14.17 1.09 0.79
N SER A 6 -13.44 1.79 1.67
CA SER A 6 -12.48 1.19 2.60
C SER A 6 -13.16 0.41 3.73
N LEU A 7 -12.39 -0.42 4.45
CA LEU A 7 -12.87 -1.04 5.70
C LEU A 7 -13.30 0.01 6.75
N THR A 8 -12.65 1.17 6.80
CA THR A 8 -13.04 2.27 7.70
C THR A 8 -14.41 2.80 7.34
N SER A 9 -14.69 2.98 6.05
CA SER A 9 -15.99 3.44 5.55
C SER A 9 -17.10 2.42 5.86
N PHE A 10 -16.79 1.13 5.74
CA PHE A 10 -17.71 0.06 6.15
C PHE A 10 -17.96 0.09 7.67
N ALA A 11 -16.92 0.24 8.48
CA ALA A 11 -17.04 0.33 9.94
C ALA A 11 -17.96 1.50 10.34
N ALA A 12 -17.77 2.68 9.73
CA ALA A 12 -18.63 3.83 9.94
C ALA A 12 -20.10 3.57 9.55
N SER A 13 -20.35 2.82 8.47
CA SER A 13 -21.71 2.52 8.02
C SER A 13 -22.52 1.62 8.97
N ILE A 14 -21.83 0.89 9.85
CA ILE A 14 -22.44 0.05 10.87
C ILE A 14 -22.20 0.58 12.30
N ASP A 15 -21.73 1.83 12.40
CA ASP A 15 -21.46 2.55 13.65
C ASP A 15 -20.46 1.84 14.61
N VAL A 16 -19.37 1.32 14.05
CA VAL A 16 -18.27 0.74 14.84
C VAL A 16 -16.93 1.32 14.45
N SER A 17 -15.96 1.20 15.35
CA SER A 17 -14.58 1.56 15.07
C SER A 17 -13.94 0.59 14.07
N ARG A 18 -12.93 1.04 13.32
CA ARG A 18 -12.11 0.12 12.49
C ARG A 18 -11.45 -0.98 13.33
N ALA A 19 -11.07 -0.67 14.56
CA ALA A 19 -10.46 -1.65 15.47
C ALA A 19 -11.42 -2.81 15.75
N THR A 20 -12.71 -2.53 15.93
CA THR A 20 -13.76 -3.54 16.10
C THR A 20 -13.80 -4.51 14.92
N ILE A 21 -13.75 -4.01 13.69
CA ILE A 21 -13.70 -4.85 12.48
C ILE A 21 -12.45 -5.74 12.46
N ASN A 22 -11.30 -5.22 12.89
CA ASN A 22 -10.06 -6.00 12.96
C ASN A 22 -10.17 -7.14 13.98
N VAL A 23 -10.79 -6.88 15.14
CA VAL A 23 -11.05 -7.92 16.16
C VAL A 23 -11.96 -8.99 15.56
N TRP A 24 -13.06 -8.61 14.89
CA TRP A 24 -13.95 -9.58 14.27
C TRP A 24 -13.27 -10.42 13.19
N MET A 25 -12.41 -9.83 12.36
CA MET A 25 -11.63 -10.58 11.37
C MET A 25 -10.65 -11.59 12.01
N ASN A 26 -10.15 -11.31 13.22
CA ASN A 26 -9.26 -12.22 13.93
C ASN A 26 -10.02 -13.35 14.64
N GLU A 27 -11.20 -13.06 15.19
CA GLU A 27 -11.97 -13.99 16.02
C GLU A 27 -12.94 -14.86 15.21
N HIS A 28 -13.35 -14.40 14.02
CA HIS A 28 -14.38 -15.03 13.19
C HIS A 28 -13.86 -15.30 11.76
N PRO A 29 -13.35 -16.52 11.47
CA PRO A 29 -12.81 -16.86 10.15
C PRO A 29 -13.80 -16.68 9.00
N GLU A 30 -15.09 -16.95 9.22
CA GLU A 30 -16.16 -16.73 8.26
C GLU A 30 -16.33 -15.25 7.91
N PHE A 31 -16.14 -14.36 8.89
CA PHE A 31 -16.17 -12.93 8.69
C PHE A 31 -14.91 -12.44 7.98
N LEU A 32 -13.75 -13.02 8.29
CA LEU A 32 -12.51 -12.76 7.56
C LEU A 32 -12.65 -13.07 6.07
N GLU A 33 -13.20 -14.24 5.72
CA GLU A 33 -13.45 -14.61 4.33
C GLU A 33 -14.41 -13.63 3.64
N ALA A 34 -15.51 -13.26 4.29
CA ALA A 34 -16.43 -12.25 3.76
C ALA A 34 -15.75 -10.87 3.56
N ALA A 35 -14.91 -10.45 4.52
CA ALA A 35 -14.16 -9.20 4.43
C ALA A 35 -13.14 -9.24 3.29
N ASN A 36 -12.45 -10.36 3.09
CA ASN A 36 -11.50 -10.55 1.99
C ASN A 36 -12.19 -10.55 0.63
N ALA A 37 -13.33 -11.24 0.50
CA ALA A 37 -14.16 -11.17 -0.71
C ALA A 37 -14.63 -9.73 -0.99
N GLY A 38 -14.98 -8.98 0.06
CA GLY A 38 -15.32 -7.57 -0.05
C GLY A 38 -14.14 -6.69 -0.52
N LYS A 39 -12.92 -6.95 -0.03
CA LYS A 39 -11.70 -6.25 -0.47
C LYS A 39 -11.38 -6.55 -1.94
N ALA A 40 -11.51 -7.82 -2.36
CA ALA A 40 -11.31 -8.20 -3.77
C ALA A 40 -12.28 -7.46 -4.70
N LYS A 41 -13.56 -7.37 -4.32
CA LYS A 41 -14.55 -6.55 -5.06
C LYS A 41 -14.19 -5.06 -5.08
N CYS A 42 -13.66 -4.53 -3.98
CA CYS A 42 -13.21 -3.15 -3.89
C CYS A 42 -12.01 -2.87 -4.82
N ALA A 43 -11.03 -3.77 -4.85
CA ALA A 43 -9.89 -3.69 -5.77
C ALA A 43 -10.35 -3.69 -7.24
N ALA A 44 -11.20 -4.65 -7.62
CA ALA A 44 -11.75 -4.72 -8.98
C ALA A 44 -12.54 -3.45 -9.38
N TRP A 45 -13.23 -2.82 -8.43
CA TRP A 45 -13.89 -1.53 -8.66
C TRP A 45 -12.89 -0.41 -8.95
N TRP A 46 -11.83 -0.30 -8.16
CA TRP A 46 -10.78 0.71 -8.37
C TRP A 46 -10.04 0.53 -9.68
N GLU A 47 -9.79 -0.71 -10.10
CA GLU A 47 -9.21 -0.98 -11.42
C GLU A 47 -10.16 -0.55 -12.55
N LYS A 48 -11.47 -0.79 -12.40
CA LYS A 48 -12.46 -0.33 -13.36
C LYS A 48 -12.45 1.20 -13.47
N VAL A 49 -12.37 1.90 -12.34
CA VAL A 49 -12.22 3.36 -12.31
C VAL A 49 -10.92 3.80 -12.98
N GLY A 50 -9.80 3.15 -12.68
CA GLY A 50 -8.52 3.41 -13.34
C GLY A 50 -8.59 3.26 -14.86
N ARG A 51 -9.16 2.16 -15.36
CA ARG A 51 -9.37 1.92 -16.81
C ARG A 51 -10.27 3.00 -17.43
N ASN A 52 -11.34 3.37 -16.76
CA ASN A 52 -12.24 4.43 -17.25
C ASN A 52 -11.51 5.77 -17.37
N ILE A 53 -10.70 6.14 -16.36
CA ILE A 53 -9.91 7.38 -16.40
C ILE A 53 -8.84 7.32 -17.50
N ALA A 54 -8.23 6.16 -17.73
CA ALA A 54 -7.22 5.98 -18.77
C ALA A 54 -7.81 6.12 -20.19
N LEU A 55 -9.03 5.63 -20.42
CA LEU A 55 -9.68 5.64 -21.74
C LEU A 55 -10.48 6.92 -22.02
N GLY A 56 -11.22 7.41 -21.03
CA GLY A 56 -12.18 8.51 -21.18
C GLY A 56 -11.71 9.83 -20.56
N GLY A 57 -10.53 9.85 -19.94
CA GLY A 57 -10.09 10.95 -19.10
C GLY A 57 -10.83 11.00 -17.75
N GLY A 58 -10.34 11.85 -16.86
CA GLY A 58 -10.98 12.14 -15.58
C GLY A 58 -10.85 13.61 -15.25
N GLY A 59 -11.62 14.08 -14.27
CA GLY A 59 -11.46 15.43 -13.74
C GLY A 59 -10.08 15.65 -13.08
N PRO A 60 -9.72 16.89 -12.74
CA PRO A 60 -8.48 17.18 -12.02
C PRO A 60 -8.33 16.31 -10.78
N GLY A 61 -7.20 15.60 -10.66
CA GLY A 61 -6.88 14.73 -9.52
C GLY A 61 -7.47 13.31 -9.56
N ALA A 62 -8.32 12.98 -10.55
CA ALA A 62 -8.96 11.67 -10.65
C ALA A 62 -7.95 10.52 -10.82
N SER A 63 -6.94 10.71 -11.67
CA SER A 63 -5.88 9.72 -11.92
C SER A 63 -5.07 9.43 -10.66
N THR A 64 -4.66 10.47 -9.92
CA THR A 64 -3.93 10.32 -8.65
C THR A 64 -4.76 9.59 -7.61
N LEU A 65 -6.05 9.93 -7.47
CA LEU A 65 -6.95 9.25 -6.53
C LEU A 65 -7.12 7.77 -6.89
N ALA A 66 -7.28 7.46 -8.19
CA ALA A 66 -7.38 6.09 -8.67
C ALA A 66 -6.11 5.28 -8.38
N VAL A 67 -4.92 5.88 -8.59
CA VAL A 67 -3.64 5.23 -8.25
C VAL A 67 -3.56 4.91 -6.76
N PHE A 68 -3.92 5.85 -5.88
CA PHE A 68 -3.95 5.58 -4.43
C PHE A 68 -4.98 4.50 -4.06
N GLY A 69 -6.16 4.52 -4.67
CA GLY A 69 -7.19 3.51 -4.47
C GLY A 69 -6.71 2.10 -4.86
N MET A 70 -6.13 1.96 -6.05
CA MET A 70 -5.59 0.70 -6.56
C MET A 70 -4.45 0.16 -5.67
N LYS A 71 -3.50 1.01 -5.29
CA LYS A 71 -2.39 0.63 -4.38
C LYS A 71 -2.84 0.16 -3.01
N ASN A 72 -3.86 0.82 -2.46
CA ASN A 72 -4.34 0.51 -1.11
C ASN A 72 -5.23 -0.74 -1.07
N MET A 73 -5.95 -1.05 -2.16
CA MET A 73 -6.92 -2.15 -2.19
C MET A 73 -6.39 -3.40 -2.89
N GLY A 74 -5.52 -3.24 -3.89
CA GLY A 74 -4.86 -4.31 -4.64
C GLY A 74 -3.35 -4.24 -4.50
N LYS A 75 -2.86 -4.22 -3.25
CA LYS A 75 -1.42 -4.06 -2.95
C LYS A 75 -0.55 -5.11 -3.68
N ASP A 76 -1.05 -6.33 -3.80
CA ASP A 76 -0.28 -7.43 -4.41
C ASP A 76 -0.07 -7.20 -5.91
N ASP A 77 -1.05 -6.62 -6.61
CA ASP A 77 -1.00 -6.35 -8.06
C ASP A 77 -0.41 -4.98 -8.39
N TRP A 78 -0.61 -3.98 -7.53
CA TRP A 78 -0.31 -2.56 -7.79
C TRP A 78 0.82 -2.00 -6.93
N SER A 79 1.68 -2.85 -6.35
CA SER A 79 2.83 -2.40 -5.56
C SER A 79 3.86 -1.62 -6.41
N ASP A 80 4.50 -0.63 -5.79
CA ASP A 80 5.62 0.07 -6.41
C ASP A 80 6.89 -0.80 -6.37
N SER A 81 7.59 -0.85 -7.50
CA SER A 81 8.92 -1.43 -7.59
C SER A 81 9.98 -0.35 -7.48
N THR A 82 11.01 -0.56 -6.67
CA THR A 82 12.12 0.38 -6.48
C THR A 82 13.44 -0.32 -6.79
N GLN A 83 14.23 0.27 -7.70
CA GLN A 83 15.64 -0.10 -7.90
C GLN A 83 16.51 0.91 -7.15
N VAL A 84 17.16 0.48 -6.07
CA VAL A 84 18.05 1.32 -5.26
C VAL A 84 19.50 0.94 -5.53
N ASP A 85 20.32 1.90 -5.96
CA ASP A 85 21.77 1.74 -6.00
C ASP A 85 22.37 2.13 -4.64
N HIS A 86 23.13 1.21 -4.05
CA HIS A 86 23.83 1.42 -2.79
C HIS A 86 25.29 1.85 -2.98
N ARG A 87 25.72 2.17 -4.21
CA ARG A 87 27.05 2.69 -4.48
C ARG A 87 27.09 4.19 -4.23
N SER A 88 28.01 4.61 -3.37
CA SER A 88 28.38 6.02 -3.24
C SER A 88 29.50 6.29 -4.23
N SER A 89 29.22 7.10 -5.25
CA SER A 89 30.21 7.46 -6.29
C SER A 89 31.34 8.34 -5.74
N ASP A 90 31.10 8.97 -4.59
CA ASP A 90 32.04 9.85 -3.89
C ASP A 90 32.93 9.09 -2.88
N GLY A 91 32.75 7.78 -2.73
CA GLY A 91 33.55 6.94 -1.84
C GLY A 91 33.27 7.14 -0.34
N SER A 92 32.29 7.96 0.04
CA SER A 92 31.90 8.23 1.43
C SER A 92 31.46 6.99 2.21
N MET A 93 30.97 5.96 1.50
CA MET A 93 30.58 4.66 2.06
C MET A 93 31.67 3.58 1.98
N THR A 94 32.91 3.96 1.63
CA THR A 94 34.06 3.03 1.60
C THR A 94 34.70 2.96 2.98
N PRO A 95 34.86 1.77 3.59
CA PRO A 95 35.55 1.63 4.87
C PRO A 95 36.98 2.16 4.79
N LYS A 96 37.36 3.08 5.69
CA LYS A 96 38.75 3.53 5.84
C LYS A 96 39.52 2.54 6.70
N ALA A 97 40.70 2.12 6.24
CA ALA A 97 41.56 1.23 7.02
C ALA A 97 41.96 1.88 8.37
N PRO A 98 42.04 1.12 9.47
CA PRO A 98 42.50 1.65 10.75
C PRO A 98 43.97 2.09 10.65
N VAL A 99 44.26 3.29 11.15
CA VAL A 99 45.63 3.81 11.25
C VAL A 99 46.21 3.37 12.59
N TYR A 100 47.27 2.57 12.56
CA TYR A 100 48.03 2.19 13.75
C TYR A 100 49.28 3.07 13.85
N ASN A 101 49.34 3.91 14.88
CA ASN A 101 50.55 4.66 15.19
C ASN A 101 51.48 3.75 15.98
N ILE A 102 52.53 3.25 15.34
CA ILE A 102 53.60 2.52 16.01
C ILE A 102 54.52 3.58 16.63
N THR A 103 54.49 3.71 17.96
CA THR A 103 55.49 4.48 18.70
C THR A 103 56.61 3.52 19.09
N ASP A 104 57.75 3.61 18.41
CA ASP A 104 58.96 2.89 18.81
C ASP A 104 59.46 3.47 20.14
N THR A 105 59.44 2.65 21.19
CA THR A 105 60.09 2.92 22.50
C THR A 105 61.59 2.80 22.42
#